data_AF-A0A2I0DVP6-F1
#
_entry.id   AF-A0A2I0DVP6-F1
#
_cell.length_a   1.000
_cell.length_b   1.000
_cell.length_c   1.000
_cell.angle_alpha   90.00
_cell.angle_beta   90.00
_cell.angle_gamma   90.00
#
_symmetry.space_group_name_H-M   'P 1'
#
loop_
_entity.id
_entity.type
_entity.pdbx_description
1 polymer ?
#
loop_
_entity_poly.entity_id
_entity_poly.type
_entity_poly.pdbx_seq_one_letter_code
_entity_poly.pdbx_strand_id
1 'polypeptide(L)' 'MTELKFINRQWLEIKSVRNRLLKESDYTQMLDSPLSTESQENLAQYRQALRDLPQLTDNPNDIVWPIKPE' A
#
# COMPACT_ATOMS: atom_id res chain seq x y z
N MET A 1 20.98 5.57 -21.59
CA MET A 1 19.98 4.81 -20.81
C MET A 1 18.83 5.77 -20.56
N THR A 2 17.65 5.53 -21.14
CA THR A 2 16.58 6.53 -21.26
C THR A 2 15.74 6.65 -19.99
N GLU A 3 15.30 7.87 -19.68
CA GLU A 3 14.47 8.26 -18.53
C GLU A 3 13.21 7.39 -18.34
N LEU A 4 12.58 6.98 -19.45
CA LEU A 4 11.43 6.07 -19.43
C LEU A 4 11.72 4.71 -18.78
N LYS A 5 12.94 4.17 -18.96
CA LYS A 5 13.34 2.90 -18.33
C LYS A 5 13.50 3.05 -16.82
N PHE A 6 13.95 4.21 -16.36
CA PHE A 6 14.12 4.51 -14.95
C PHE A 6 12.77 4.64 -14.23
N ILE A 7 11.84 5.39 -14.82
CA ILE A 7 10.46 5.52 -14.30
C ILE A 7 9.78 4.16 -14.18
N ASN A 8 9.90 3.30 -15.20
CA ASN A 8 9.35 1.93 -15.14
C ASN A 8 9.92 1.11 -13.97
N ARG A 9 11.22 1.23 -13.67
CA ARG A 9 11.84 0.51 -12.56
C ARG A 9 11.28 0.97 -11.21
N GLN A 10 11.14 2.28 -11.01
CA GLN A 10 10.59 2.83 -9.78
C GLN A 10 9.16 2.35 -9.55
N TRP A 11 8.33 2.33 -10.60
CA TRP A 11 6.97 1.79 -10.51
C TRP A 11 6.92 0.30 -10.16
N LEU A 12 7.90 -0.49 -10.61
CA LEU A 12 8.01 -1.90 -10.20
C LEU A 12 8.35 -2.03 -8.70
N GLU A 13 9.26 -1.19 -8.20
CA GLU A 13 9.63 -1.14 -6.78
C GLU A 13 8.42 -0.74 -5.91
N ILE A 14 7.69 0.31 -6.30
CA ILE A 14 6.46 0.75 -5.63
C ILE A 14 5.42 -0.37 -5.59
N LYS A 15 5.19 -1.07 -6.70
CA LYS A 15 4.26 -2.22 -6.73
C LYS A 15 4.70 -3.32 -5.78
N SER A 16 6.01 -3.58 -5.69
CA SER A 16 6.57 -4.57 -4.76
C SER A 16 6.33 -4.17 -3.30
N VAL A 17 6.62 -2.92 -2.93
CA VAL A 17 6.40 -2.39 -1.57
C VAL A 17 4.92 -2.44 -1.20
N ARG A 18 4.03 -1.97 -2.09
CA ARG A 18 2.58 -2.04 -1.89
C ARG A 18 2.10 -3.46 -1.64
N ASN A 19 2.53 -4.42 -2.46
CA ASN A 19 2.13 -5.82 -2.32
C ASN A 19 2.64 -6.42 -0.99
N ARG A 20 3.86 -6.04 -0.56
CA ARG A 20 4.39 -6.43 0.75
C ARG A 20 3.55 -5.90 1.90
N LEU A 21 3.21 -4.61 1.90
CA LEU A 21 2.40 -3.98 2.96
C LEU A 21 0.96 -4.53 3.01
N LEU A 22 0.37 -4.84 1.86
CA LEU A 22 -0.91 -5.55 1.79
C LEU A 22 -0.80 -6.97 2.35
N LYS A 23 0.27 -7.70 2.05
CA LYS A 23 0.48 -9.06 2.60
C LYS A 23 0.68 -9.03 4.13
N GLU A 24 1.45 -8.06 4.63
CA GLU A 24 1.71 -7.87 6.07
C GLU A 24 0.45 -7.51 6.86
N SER A 25 -0.61 -7.02 6.21
CA SER A 25 -1.90 -6.70 6.82
C SER A 25 -3.02 -7.69 6.45
N ASP A 26 -2.71 -8.79 5.78
CA ASP A 26 -3.73 -9.69 5.24
C ASP A 26 -4.46 -10.50 6.33
N TYR A 27 -3.74 -10.88 7.39
CA TYR A 27 -4.27 -11.58 8.56
C TYR A 27 -5.42 -10.82 9.26
N THR A 28 -5.50 -9.51 9.05
CA THR A 28 -6.50 -8.63 9.66
C THR A 28 -7.88 -8.74 8.98
N GLN A 29 -7.94 -9.34 7.80
CA GLN A 29 -9.16 -9.45 6.99
C GLN A 29 -9.91 -10.76 7.22
N MET A 30 -9.38 -11.67 8.05
CA MET A 30 -10.08 -12.90 8.43
C MET A 30 -11.19 -12.58 9.43
N LEU A 31 -12.34 -13.25 9.27
CA LEU A 31 -13.49 -13.14 10.19
C LEU A 31 -13.13 -13.52 11.63
N ASP A 32 -12.17 -14.44 11.80
CA ASP A 32 -11.67 -14.89 13.12
C ASP A 32 -10.53 -14.00 13.67
N SER A 33 -10.30 -12.81 13.10
CA SER A 33 -9.26 -11.91 13.59
C SER A 33 -9.57 -11.44 15.01
N PRO A 34 -8.62 -11.47 15.96
CA PRO A 34 -8.84 -11.03 17.34
C PRO A 34 -8.93 -9.50 17.49
N LEU A 35 -9.01 -8.77 16.37
CA LEU A 35 -9.03 -7.32 16.31
C LEU A 35 -10.41 -6.76 16.67
N SER A 36 -10.41 -5.58 17.29
CA SER A 36 -11.63 -4.81 17.48
C SER A 36 -12.20 -4.35 16.13
N THR A 37 -13.49 -4.02 16.08
CA THR A 37 -14.12 -3.44 14.88
C THR A 37 -13.41 -2.16 14.43
N GLU A 38 -13.01 -1.29 15.37
CA GLU A 38 -12.27 -0.06 15.06
C GLU A 38 -10.90 -0.36 14.43
N SER A 39 -10.15 -1.32 15.00
CA SER A 39 -8.88 -1.76 14.42
C SER A 39 -9.05 -2.33 13.01
N GLN A 40 -10.10 -3.12 12.78
CA GLN A 40 -10.42 -3.67 11.46
C GLN A 40 -10.76 -2.56 10.45
N GLU A 41 -11.54 -1.56 10.84
CA GLU A 41 -11.88 -0.40 10.00
C GLU A 41 -10.64 0.43 9.66
N ASN A 42 -9.78 0.73 10.64
CA ASN A 42 -8.53 1.46 10.42
C ASN A 42 -7.59 0.70 9.46
N LEU A 43 -7.49 -0.62 9.62
CA LEU A 43 -6.70 -1.47 8.72
C LEU A 43 -7.31 -1.57 7.32
N ALA A 44 -8.64 -1.57 7.20
CA ALA A 44 -9.32 -1.53 5.91
C ALA A 44 -9.04 -0.21 5.18
N GLN A 45 -9.11 0.94 5.87
CA GLN A 45 -8.77 2.26 5.33
C GLN A 45 -7.30 2.33 4.90
N TYR A 46 -6.39 1.84 5.74
CA TYR A 46 -4.95 1.74 5.42
C TYR A 46 -4.72 0.91 4.14
N ARG A 47 -5.36 -0.25 4.02
CA ARG A 47 -5.26 -1.12 2.83
C ARG A 47 -5.83 -0.46 1.58
N GLN A 48 -6.90 0.32 1.73
CA GLN A 48 -7.47 1.08 0.62
C GLN A 48 -6.50 2.17 0.15
N ALA A 49 -5.96 2.97 1.07
CA ALA A 49 -4.98 3.99 0.77
C ALA A 49 -3.75 3.42 0.02
N LEU A 50 -3.26 2.25 0.41
CA LEU A 50 -2.17 1.56 -0.31
C LEU A 50 -2.51 1.21 -1.77
N ARG A 51 -3.75 0.81 -2.05
CA ARG A 51 -4.20 0.47 -3.41
C ARG A 51 -4.35 1.71 -4.29
N ASP A 52 -4.68 2.83 -3.68
CA ASP A 52 -4.91 4.10 -4.37
C ASP A 52 -3.60 4.83 -4.74
N LEU A 53 -2.48 4.53 -4.06
CA LEU A 53 -1.17 5.19 -4.29
C LEU A 53 -0.76 5.36 -5.77
N PRO A 54 -0.86 4.34 -6.65
CA PRO A 54 -0.45 4.49 -8.04
C PRO A 54 -1.34 5.43 -8.87
N GLN A 55 -2.50 5.83 -8.36
CA GLN A 55 -3.45 6.74 -9.02
C GLN A 55 -3.34 8.18 -8.51
N LEU A 56 -2.61 8.41 -7.41
CA LEU A 56 -2.51 9.73 -6.77
C LEU A 56 -1.43 10.62 -7.38
N THR A 57 -0.49 10.05 -8.15
CA THR A 57 0.62 10.78 -8.75
C THR A 57 1.14 10.08 -10.01
N ASP A 58 1.56 10.87 -11.00
CA ASP A 58 2.25 10.39 -12.21
C ASP A 58 3.77 10.24 -11.99
N ASN A 59 4.29 10.77 -10.87
CA ASN A 59 5.69 10.71 -10.51
C ASN A 59 5.91 9.74 -9.32
N PRO A 60 6.66 8.64 -9.51
CA PRO A 60 6.91 7.66 -8.46
C PRO A 60 7.66 8.24 -7.24
N ASN A 61 8.39 9.34 -7.39
CA ASN A 61 9.10 9.99 -6.28
C ASN A 61 8.18 10.77 -5.33
N ASP A 62 6.96 11.09 -5.76
CA ASP A 62 6.01 11.89 -4.99
C ASP A 62 5.05 11.00 -4.17
N ILE A 63 5.27 9.68 -4.16
CA ILE A 63 4.44 8.75 -3.39
C ILE A 63 4.66 8.92 -1.89
N VAL A 64 3.59 9.25 -1.19
CA VAL A 64 3.53 9.29 0.27
C VAL A 64 2.84 8.03 0.78
N TRP A 65 3.57 7.20 1.53
CA TRP A 65 3.03 5.95 2.07
C TRP A 65 2.13 6.21 3.29
N PRO A 66 0.95 5.56 3.39
CA PRO A 66 0.12 5.66 4.57
C PRO A 66 0.82 5.00 5.77
N ILE A 67 0.57 5.54 6.96
CA ILE A 67 1.09 4.99 8.21
C ILE A 67 0.22 3.80 8.62
N LYS A 68 0.84 2.67 8.94
CA LYS A 68 0.11 1.50 9.43
C LYS A 68 -0.49 1.81 10.81
N PRO A 69 -1.81 1.60 11.01
CA PRO A 69 -2.43 1.75 12.32
C PRO A 69 -1.98 0.64 13.29
N GLU A 70 -2.05 0.92 14.59
CA GLU A 70 -1.75 -0.05 15.66
C GLU A 70 -2.85 -1.11 15.84
#